data_AF-A0AAE3VZW0-F1
#
_entry.id   AF-A0AAE3VZW0-F1
#
_cell.length_a   1.000
_cell.length_b   1.000
_cell.length_c   1.000
_cell.angle_alpha   90.00
_cell.angle_beta   90.00
_cell.angle_gamma   90.00
#
_symmetry.space_group_name_H-M   'P 1'
#
loop_
_entity.id
_entity.type
_entity.pdbx_description
1 polymer ?
#
loop_
_entity_poly.entity_id
_entity_poly.type
_entity_poly.pdbx_seq_one_letter_code
_entity_poly.pdbx_strand_id
1 'polypeptide(L)'
;MHCGIGRDRTGLVSLLLLALAGVTADAIAADYARSAERLRPHFAEAYAAPGDVIAGRMARHGVTVHDAIRAVLADLRPADWIPGDIVRAVCERLGCAALLGSDSDGQA
;
A
#
# COMPACT_ATOMS: atom_id res chain seq x y z
N MET A 1 -5.59 -6.58 -13.49
CA MET A 1 -6.15 -5.29 -13.06
C MET A 1 -5.28 -4.16 -13.60
N HIS A 2 -5.82 -3.28 -14.44
CA HIS A 2 -5.07 -2.13 -14.97
C HIS A 2 -5.79 -0.81 -14.61
N CYS A 3 -5.05 0.13 -14.02
CA CYS A 3 -5.22 1.55 -14.35
C CYS A 3 -4.30 1.87 -15.52
N GLY A 4 -4.53 2.95 -16.26
CA GLY A 4 -3.78 3.30 -17.48
C GLY A 4 -2.25 3.10 -17.40
N ILE A 5 -1.63 3.21 -16.21
CA ILE A 5 -0.21 2.93 -16.00
C ILE A 5 0.11 2.04 -14.78
N GLY A 6 -0.91 1.47 -14.12
CA GLY A 6 -0.71 0.57 -12.97
C GLY A 6 -0.31 1.23 -11.64
N ARG A 7 -0.37 2.56 -11.54
CA ARG A 7 0.10 3.31 -10.36
C ARG A 7 -0.96 3.55 -9.27
N ASP A 8 -2.18 3.91 -9.68
CA ASP A 8 -3.18 4.40 -8.71
C ASP A 8 -4.02 3.26 -8.13
N ARG A 9 -5.06 2.76 -8.83
CA ARG A 9 -5.90 1.66 -8.28
C ARG A 9 -5.14 0.33 -8.19
N THR A 10 -4.25 0.04 -9.14
CA THR A 10 -3.39 -1.16 -9.07
C THR A 10 -2.39 -1.04 -7.92
N GLY A 11 -1.77 0.12 -7.73
CA GLY A 11 -0.87 0.37 -6.62
C GLY A 11 -1.56 0.16 -5.27
N LEU A 12 -2.74 0.76 -5.06
CA LEU A 12 -3.51 0.58 -3.82
C LEU A 12 -3.83 -0.88 -3.51
N VAL A 13 -4.19 -1.68 -4.52
CA VAL A 13 -4.46 -3.11 -4.33
C VAL A 13 -3.18 -3.88 -4.01
N SER A 14 -2.06 -3.55 -4.65
CA SER A 14 -0.75 -4.14 -4.31
C SER A 14 -0.33 -3.81 -2.88
N LEU A 15 -0.52 -2.57 -2.40
CA LEU A 15 -0.26 -2.19 -1.00
C LEU A 15 -1.08 -3.06 -0.03
N LEU A 16 -2.38 -3.25 -0.31
CA LEU A 16 -3.27 -4.06 0.50
C LEU A 16 -2.84 -5.53 0.55
N LEU A 17 -2.50 -6.11 -0.60
CA LEU A 17 -2.05 -7.50 -0.70
C LEU A 17 -0.73 -7.71 0.04
N LEU A 18 0.21 -6.76 -0.04
CA LEU A 18 1.46 -6.83 0.70
C LEU A 18 1.25 -6.69 2.21
N ALA A 19 0.32 -5.83 2.64
CA ALA A 19 -0.06 -5.71 4.05
C ALA A 19 -0.68 -7.02 4.58
N LEU A 20 -1.55 -7.66 3.78
CA LEU A 20 -2.09 -9.00 4.07
C LEU A 20 -1.05 -10.11 4.01
N ALA A 21 0.06 -9.90 3.31
CA ALA A 21 1.22 -10.79 3.33
C ALA A 21 2.18 -10.47 4.50
N GLY A 22 1.78 -9.63 5.45
CA GLY A 22 2.60 -9.28 6.62
C GLY A 22 3.86 -8.48 6.30
N VAL A 23 3.95 -7.86 5.12
CA VAL A 23 5.06 -6.97 4.78
C VAL A 23 4.92 -5.67 5.58
N THR A 24 6.05 -5.12 6.05
CA THR A 24 6.05 -3.91 6.87
C THR A 24 5.59 -2.69 6.08
N ALA A 25 4.89 -1.76 6.74
CA ALA A 25 4.40 -0.53 6.11
C ALA A 25 5.52 0.28 5.45
N ASP A 26 6.71 0.33 6.04
CA ASP A 26 7.87 1.05 5.49
C ASP A 26 8.39 0.40 4.20
N ALA A 27 8.45 -0.93 4.15
CA ALA A 27 8.88 -1.65 2.95
C ALA A 27 7.87 -1.47 1.81
N ILE A 28 6.58 -1.50 2.14
CA ILE A 28 5.48 -1.24 1.20
C ILE A 28 5.55 0.20 0.67
N ALA A 29 5.72 1.20 1.54
CA ALA A 29 5.82 2.60 1.17
C ALA A 29 7.06 2.88 0.29
N ALA A 30 8.19 2.25 0.60
CA ALA A 30 9.40 2.33 -0.21
C ALA A 30 9.22 1.69 -1.60
N ASP A 31 8.54 0.55 -1.69
CA ASP A 31 8.24 -0.11 -2.97
C ASP A 31 7.36 0.78 -3.87
N TYR A 32 6.31 1.36 -3.29
CA TYR A 32 5.43 2.27 -4.02
C TYR A 32 6.17 3.52 -4.52
N ALA A 33 7.04 4.12 -3.69
CA ALA A 33 7.85 5.26 -4.09
C ALA A 33 8.77 4.95 -5.28
N ARG A 34 9.36 3.75 -5.33
CA ARG A 34 10.16 3.29 -6.49
C ARG A 34 9.33 3.10 -7.75
N SER A 35 8.09 2.66 -7.62
CA SER A 35 7.15 2.56 -8.76
C SER A 35 6.92 3.92 -9.40
N ALA A 36 6.72 4.97 -8.59
CA ALA A 36 6.57 6.35 -9.07
C ALA A 36 7.79 6.84 -9.87
N GLU A 37 9.00 6.50 -9.44
CA GLU A 37 10.23 6.86 -10.14
C GLU A 37 10.37 6.14 -11.50
N ARG A 38 10.07 4.84 -11.54
CA ARG A 38 10.10 4.03 -12.77
C ARG A 38 9.10 4.49 -13.82
N LEU A 39 8.01 5.10 -13.39
CA LEU A 39 6.96 5.61 -14.27
C LEU A 39 7.23 7.03 -14.79
N ARG A 40 8.21 7.76 -14.24
CA ARG A 40 8.56 9.13 -14.67
C ARG A 40 8.76 9.27 -16.19
N PRO A 41 9.47 8.37 -16.89
CA PRO A 41 9.67 8.49 -18.34
C PRO A 41 8.34 8.47 -19.12
N HIS A 42 7.39 7.64 -18.69
CA HIS A 42 6.09 7.52 -19.37
C HIS A 42 5.18 8.75 -19.15
N PHE A 43 5.31 9.44 -18.01
CA PHE A 43 4.58 10.69 -17.79
C PHE A 43 5.19 11.87 -18.53
N ALA A 44 6.51 11.87 -18.74
CA ALA A 44 7.21 12.90 -19.50
C ALA A 44 6.81 12.93 -20.98
N GLU A 45 6.49 11.76 -21.57
CA GLU A 45 6.00 11.66 -22.95
C GLU A 45 4.50 12.01 -23.10
N ALA A 46 3.69 11.75 -22.06
CA ALA A 46 2.24 11.91 -22.12
C ALA A 46 1.72 13.29 -21.65
N TYR A 47 2.49 14.03 -20.83
CA TYR A 47 2.07 15.31 -20.29
C TYR A 47 3.19 16.35 -20.41
N ALA A 48 2.95 17.43 -21.15
CA ALA A 48 3.87 18.57 -21.29
C ALA A 48 4.03 19.42 -20.00
N ALA A 49 3.56 18.92 -18.84
CA ALA A 49 3.55 19.60 -17.55
C ALA A 49 4.52 18.89 -16.56
N PRO A 50 5.12 19.63 -15.61
CA PRO A 50 6.24 19.15 -14.81
C PRO A 50 5.78 18.11 -13.78
N GLY A 51 6.15 16.85 -14.04
CA GLY A 51 6.19 15.79 -13.03
C GLY A 51 4.85 15.39 -12.43
N ASP A 52 4.95 14.57 -11.40
CA ASP A 52 3.82 13.97 -10.70
C ASP A 52 3.01 15.03 -9.93
N VAL A 53 1.88 15.43 -10.50
CA VAL A 53 0.97 16.45 -9.96
C VAL A 53 0.45 16.08 -8.56
N ILE A 54 0.30 14.79 -8.26
CA ILE A 54 -0.15 14.31 -6.95
C ILE A 54 0.98 14.53 -5.93
N ALA A 55 2.20 14.09 -6.23
CA ALA A 55 3.36 14.33 -5.37
C ALA A 55 3.62 15.83 -5.16
N GLY A 56 3.50 16.64 -6.22
CA GLY A 56 3.62 18.10 -6.12
C GLY A 56 2.54 18.74 -5.23
N ARG A 57 1.31 18.22 -5.27
CA ARG A 57 0.24 18.68 -4.38
C ARG A 57 0.48 18.27 -2.93
N MET A 58 0.92 17.04 -2.68
CA MET A 58 1.24 16.54 -1.35
C MET A 58 2.40 17.30 -0.71
N ALA A 59 3.45 17.58 -1.48
CA ALA A 59 4.61 18.33 -1.01
C ALA A 59 4.24 19.76 -0.55
N ARG A 60 3.26 20.41 -1.20
CA ARG A 60 2.73 21.72 -0.75
C ARG A 60 2.06 21.68 0.62
N HIS A 61 1.61 20.50 1.05
CA HIS A 61 1.04 20.28 2.38
C HIS A 61 2.07 19.69 3.36
N GLY A 62 3.35 19.61 2.98
CA GLY A 62 4.41 19.02 3.82
C GLY A 62 4.31 17.50 3.97
N VAL A 63 3.59 16.82 3.07
CA VAL A 63 3.34 15.38 3.13
C VAL A 63 4.15 14.68 2.03
N THR A 64 4.86 13.61 2.39
CA THR A 64 5.50 12.74 1.41
C THR A 64 4.59 11.57 1.02
N VAL A 65 4.83 10.98 -0.15
CA VAL A 65 4.14 9.74 -0.56
C VAL A 65 4.38 8.62 0.45
N HIS A 66 5.58 8.55 1.01
CA HIS A 66 5.94 7.56 2.02
C HIS A 66 5.07 7.71 3.28
N ASP A 67 4.97 8.93 3.81
CA ASP A 67 4.18 9.22 5.02
C ASP A 67 2.68 8.98 4.79
N ALA A 68 2.18 9.36 3.62
CA ALA A 68 0.79 9.12 3.26
C ALA A 68 0.45 7.63 3.19
N ILE A 69 1.34 6.80 2.63
CA ILE A 69 1.12 5.34 2.57
C ILE A 69 1.18 4.73 3.96
N ARG A 70 2.13 5.14 4.80
CA ARG A 70 2.16 4.72 6.20
C ARG A 70 0.86 5.07 6.93
N ALA A 71 0.35 6.29 6.74
CA ALA A 71 -0.90 6.74 7.34
C ALA A 71 -2.09 5.88 6.87
N VAL A 72 -2.20 5.63 5.56
CA VAL A 72 -3.24 4.76 5.01
C VAL A 72 -3.15 3.35 5.59
N LEU A 73 -1.96 2.75 5.68
CA LEU A 73 -1.79 1.40 6.21
C LEU A 73 -2.06 1.31 7.72
N ALA A 74 -1.83 2.41 8.45
CA ALA A 74 -2.18 2.51 9.86
C ALA A 74 -3.70 2.56 10.07
N ASP A 75 -4.42 3.32 9.23
CA ASP A 75 -5.87 3.51 9.33
C ASP A 75 -6.68 2.34 8.75
N LEU A 76 -6.23 1.76 7.63
CA LEU A 76 -7.01 0.81 6.83
C LEU A 76 -6.99 -0.62 7.39
N ARG A 77 -6.40 -0.87 8.58
CA ARG A 77 -6.21 -2.18 9.24
C ARG A 77 -6.95 -3.34 8.54
N PRO A 78 -6.32 -4.00 7.54
CA PRO A 78 -7.01 -4.94 6.65
C PRO A 78 -7.74 -6.08 7.35
N ALA A 79 -7.18 -6.54 8.47
CA ALA A 79 -7.75 -7.58 9.30
C ALA A 79 -9.11 -7.19 9.93
N ASP A 80 -9.42 -5.90 10.04
CA ASP A 80 -10.62 -5.42 10.74
C ASP A 80 -11.88 -5.47 9.85
N TRP A 81 -11.72 -5.58 8.53
CA TRP A 81 -12.82 -5.59 7.55
C TRP A 81 -12.81 -6.77 6.60
N ILE A 82 -11.75 -7.58 6.61
CA ILE A 82 -11.65 -8.81 5.82
C ILE A 82 -12.00 -9.99 6.73
N PRO A 83 -12.96 -10.86 6.32
CA PRO A 83 -13.27 -12.08 7.04
C PRO A 83 -12.00 -12.87 7.41
N GLY A 84 -11.87 -13.25 8.69
CA GLY A 84 -10.65 -13.86 9.23
C GLY A 84 -10.28 -15.20 8.60
N ASP A 85 -11.22 -15.90 7.97
CA ASP A 85 -10.99 -17.10 7.17
C ASP A 85 -10.22 -16.79 5.87
N ILE A 86 -10.52 -15.66 5.22
CA ILE A 86 -9.79 -15.18 4.03
C ILE A 86 -8.37 -14.79 4.41
N VAL A 87 -8.19 -14.02 5.50
CA VAL A 87 -6.87 -13.62 5.99
C VAL A 87 -6.02 -14.85 6.29
N ARG A 88 -6.60 -15.85 6.95
CA ARG A 88 -5.93 -17.12 7.28
C ARG A 88 -5.55 -17.92 6.05
N ALA A 89 -6.46 -18.09 5.10
CA ALA A 89 -6.19 -18.82 3.85
C ALA A 89 -5.07 -18.16 3.03
N VAL A 90 -5.02 -16.83 3.01
CA VAL A 90 -3.93 -16.08 2.36
C VAL A 90 -2.62 -16.26 3.13
N CYS A 91 -2.64 -16.14 4.47
CA CYS A 91 -1.45 -16.32 5.30
C CYS A 91 -0.86 -17.73 5.19
N GLU A 92 -1.70 -18.77 5.23
CA GLU A 92 -1.30 -20.17 5.05
C GLU A 92 -0.63 -20.41 3.70
N ARG A 93 -1.12 -19.75 2.64
CA ARG A 93 -0.60 -19.92 1.28
C ARG A 93 0.66 -19.10 1.01
N LEU A 94 0.85 -17.99 1.71
CA LEU A 94 2.00 -17.09 1.56
C LEU A 94 3.09 -17.32 2.63
N GLY A 95 2.83 -18.13 3.65
CA GLY A 95 3.77 -18.38 4.75
C GLY A 95 3.90 -17.23 5.75
N CYS A 96 2.86 -16.40 5.89
CA CYS A 96 2.88 -15.20 6.73
C CYS A 96 2.50 -15.53 8.17
N ALA A 97 3.45 -15.39 9.10
CA ALA A 97 3.20 -15.61 10.53
C ALA A 97 2.65 -14.36 11.27
N ALA A 98 2.71 -13.17 10.65
CA ALA A 98 2.60 -11.90 11.36
C ALA A 98 1.17 -11.38 11.61
N LEU A 99 0.14 -11.93 10.95
CA LEU A 99 -1.25 -11.45 11.08
C LEU A 99 -2.12 -12.29 12.03
N LEU A 100 -1.57 -13.39 12.59
CA LEU A 100 -2.33 -14.37 13.38
C LEU A 100 -1.97 -14.33 14.89
N GLY A 101 -1.79 -13.14 15.49
CA GLY A 101 -1.44 -13.06 16.91
C GLY A 101 -1.86 -11.78 17.64
N SER A 102 -3.09 -11.78 18.20
CA SER A 102 -3.36 -11.54 19.63
C SER A 102 -4.88 -11.62 19.93
N ASP A 103 -5.50 -12.77 19.64
CA ASP A 103 -6.67 -13.20 20.43
C ASP A 103 -6.13 -13.92 21.67
N SER A 104 -5.83 -13.17 22.73
CA SER A 104 -5.69 -13.69 24.10
C SER A 104 -5.67 -12.52 25.08
N ASP A 105 -6.83 -12.24 25.66
CA ASP A 105 -7.13 -11.62 26.98
C ASP A 105 -8.52 -10.97 26.82
N GLY A 106 -9.64 -11.44 27.37
CA GLY A 106 -9.91 -12.29 28.51
C GLY A 106 -11.32 -11.90 28.96
N GLN A 107 -12.33 -12.73 28.67
CA GLN A 107 -13.68 -12.57 29.21
C GLN A 107 -14.02 -13.83 30.01
N ALA A 108 -13.83 -13.72 31.31
CA ALA A 108 -14.44 -14.52 32.36
C ALA A 108 -15.05 -13.56 33.38
#